data_AF-A0A4R6SJK3-F1
#
_entry.id   AF-A0A4R6SJK3-F1
#
_cell.length_a   1.000
_cell.length_b   1.000
_cell.length_c   1.000
_cell.angle_alpha   90.00
_cell.angle_beta   90.00
_cell.angle_gamma   90.00
#
_symmetry.space_group_name_H-M   'P 1'
#
loop_
_entity.id
_entity.type
_entity.pdbx_description
1 polymer ?
#
loop_
_entity_poly.entity_id
_entity_poly.type
_entity_poly.pdbx_seq_one_letter_code
_entity_poly.pdbx_strand_id
1 'polypeptide(L)'
;MAPSHDRDQTEALPFTVSRHGYDREQVRQHLLRVGDETKRAQTERDQLREQNAELNGQLQIARREIAALTQRLETMAAEQFPQSVQQERAARTLQQAEAQASEIVSRAQAAADHAWSKAEEASATLRERYQRLLADLGRQHEELHAEHEQVMRSARSQVEEMTTAANAQRRRIDEQAQAERDRIEREFQASIGSRRAKLDAELAERKAEAEEQAQQLIRGAVHHANEQIANANKQLAEIARRRKAAAKHLSGATTLLDQSANLFDPVDEEADLTTIEGGDKPVPSELREPQPSNPR
;
A
#
# COMPACT_ATOMS: atom_id res chain seq x y z
N MET A 1 20.03 51.16 -40.72
CA MET A 1 20.08 49.79 -40.16
C MET A 1 20.61 49.90 -38.75
N ALA A 2 19.74 49.74 -37.75
CA ALA A 2 20.14 49.75 -36.34
C ALA A 2 20.64 48.34 -35.96
N PRO A 3 21.72 48.18 -35.19
CA PRO A 3 22.10 46.87 -34.70
C PRO A 3 21.18 46.48 -33.55
N SER A 4 20.33 45.50 -33.82
CA SER A 4 19.61 44.69 -32.83
C SER A 4 20.63 43.87 -32.04
N HIS A 5 21.22 44.46 -31.00
CA HIS A 5 21.93 43.73 -29.97
C HIS A 5 20.92 43.23 -28.93
N ASP A 6 20.51 41.98 -29.15
CA ASP A 6 20.45 40.92 -28.13
C ASP A 6 20.18 41.40 -26.69
N ARG A 7 18.91 41.64 -26.38
CA ARG A 7 18.43 41.99 -25.02
C ARG A 7 18.09 40.77 -24.15
N ASP A 8 18.42 39.56 -24.62
CA ASP A 8 18.06 38.30 -23.95
C ASP A 8 19.22 37.63 -23.19
N GLN A 9 20.32 38.33 -22.95
CA GLN A 9 21.26 37.95 -21.89
C GLN A 9 20.76 38.52 -20.55
N THR A 10 19.62 38.02 -20.07
CA THR A 10 19.37 38.07 -18.63
C THR A 10 20.29 37.05 -18.00
N GLU A 11 21.51 37.48 -17.65
CA GLU A 11 22.32 36.77 -16.66
C GLU A 11 21.39 36.42 -15.50
N ALA A 12 21.17 35.12 -15.29
CA ALA A 12 20.31 34.63 -14.23
C ALA A 12 20.89 35.15 -12.90
N LEU A 13 20.29 36.22 -12.38
CA LEU A 13 20.78 36.87 -11.18
C LEU A 13 20.82 35.84 -10.05
N PRO A 14 21.96 35.66 -9.35
CA PRO A 14 22.17 34.59 -8.38
C PRO A 14 21.48 34.93 -7.05
N PHE A 15 20.16 35.16 -7.10
CA PHE A 15 19.36 35.40 -5.92
C PHE A 15 18.92 34.06 -5.34
N THR A 16 19.08 33.91 -4.02
CA THR A 16 18.56 32.76 -3.30
C THR A 16 17.03 32.82 -3.30
N VAL A 17 16.36 31.71 -3.64
CA VAL A 17 14.90 31.61 -3.63
C VAL A 17 14.43 31.18 -2.24
N SER A 18 13.68 32.05 -1.57
CA SER A 18 12.95 31.76 -0.33
C SER A 18 11.54 31.25 -0.65
N ARG A 19 10.83 30.72 0.36
CA ARG A 19 9.54 30.03 0.26
C ARG A 19 8.42 30.85 -0.43
N HIS A 20 8.64 32.16 -0.64
CA HIS A 20 7.72 33.10 -1.33
C HIS A 20 8.43 34.01 -2.36
N GLY A 21 9.54 33.57 -2.99
CA GLY A 21 10.27 34.33 -4.02
C GLY A 21 11.71 34.66 -3.64
N TYR A 22 12.37 35.56 -4.38
CA TYR A 22 13.77 35.93 -4.14
C TYR A 22 14.01 36.60 -2.77
N ASP A 23 15.18 36.38 -2.19
CA ASP A 23 15.61 37.04 -0.96
C ASP A 23 15.65 38.57 -1.11
N ARG A 24 14.80 39.25 -0.34
CA ARG A 24 14.61 40.71 -0.42
C ARG A 24 15.88 41.49 -0.07
N GLU A 25 16.71 40.97 0.83
CA GLU A 25 17.94 41.67 1.23
C GLU A 25 19.00 41.58 0.13
N GLN A 26 19.16 40.40 -0.48
CA GLN A 26 20.05 40.21 -1.63
C GLN A 26 19.63 41.08 -2.83
N VAL A 27 18.33 41.14 -3.12
CA VAL A 27 17.79 42.00 -4.19
C VAL A 27 18.02 43.48 -3.88
N ARG A 28 17.80 43.92 -2.62
CA ARG A 28 18.04 45.32 -2.21
C ARG A 28 19.51 45.70 -2.36
N GLN A 29 20.43 44.85 -1.91
CA GLN A 29 21.88 45.08 -2.04
C GLN A 29 22.33 45.13 -3.50
N HIS A 30 21.78 44.24 -4.35
CA HIS A 30 22.04 44.26 -5.77
C HIS A 30 21.53 45.54 -6.45
N LEU A 31 20.31 45.98 -6.15
CA LEU A 31 19.75 47.23 -6.67
C LEU A 31 20.57 48.45 -6.24
N LEU A 32 21.07 48.47 -5.01
CA LEU A 32 21.98 49.53 -4.55
C LEU A 32 23.29 49.52 -5.33
N ARG A 33 23.90 48.34 -5.53
CA ARG A 33 25.14 48.20 -6.31
C ARG A 33 24.96 48.67 -7.76
N VAL A 34 23.91 48.21 -8.44
CA VAL A 34 23.58 48.64 -9.81
C VAL A 34 23.28 50.15 -9.84
N GLY A 35 22.60 50.68 -8.81
CA GLY A 35 22.37 52.11 -8.66
C GLY A 35 23.67 52.92 -8.56
N ASP A 36 24.68 52.40 -7.87
CA ASP A 36 25.98 53.05 -7.74
C ASP A 36 26.83 52.89 -9.02
N GLU A 37 26.81 51.71 -9.65
CA GLU A 37 27.48 51.45 -10.94
C GLU A 37 26.92 52.34 -12.05
N THR A 38 25.59 52.49 -12.13
CA THR A 38 24.96 53.36 -13.13
C THR A 38 25.31 54.83 -12.91
N LYS A 39 25.38 55.31 -11.66
CA LYS A 39 25.86 56.67 -11.35
C LYS A 39 27.32 56.87 -11.76
N ARG A 40 28.21 55.92 -11.45
CA ARG A 40 29.62 55.98 -11.87
C ARG A 40 29.75 56.01 -13.39
N ALA A 41 29.04 55.14 -14.10
CA ALA A 41 29.02 55.11 -15.56
C ALA A 41 28.47 56.41 -16.16
N GLN A 42 27.48 57.04 -15.53
CA GLN A 42 26.98 58.36 -15.96
C GLN A 42 28.04 59.44 -15.79
N THR A 43 28.72 59.50 -14.64
CA THR A 43 29.80 60.46 -14.40
C THR A 43 30.95 60.26 -15.39
N GLU A 44 31.37 59.02 -15.63
CA GLU A 44 32.42 58.70 -16.60
C GLU A 44 32.02 59.09 -18.03
N ARG A 45 30.78 58.77 -18.45
CA ARG A 45 30.25 59.18 -19.74
C ARG A 45 30.25 60.69 -19.90
N ASP A 46 29.88 61.44 -18.87
CA ASP A 46 29.82 62.89 -18.93
C ASP A 46 31.23 63.51 -18.97
N GLN A 47 32.20 62.93 -18.25
CA GLN A 47 33.62 63.29 -18.38
C GLN A 47 34.17 63.03 -19.80
N LEU A 48 33.89 61.85 -20.38
CA LEU A 48 34.32 61.50 -21.74
C LEU A 48 33.69 62.43 -22.79
N ARG A 49 32.44 62.85 -22.58
CA ARG A 49 31.77 63.83 -23.46
C ARG A 49 32.45 65.20 -23.42
N GLU A 50 32.82 65.66 -22.23
CA GLU A 50 33.55 66.92 -22.07
C GLU A 50 34.92 66.86 -22.76
N GLN A 51 35.68 65.78 -22.55
CA GLN A 51 36.96 65.56 -23.23
C GLN A 51 36.82 65.51 -24.76
N ASN A 52 35.76 64.85 -25.28
CA ASN A 52 35.52 64.81 -26.72
C ASN A 52 35.17 66.20 -27.29
N ALA A 53 34.42 67.00 -26.54
CA ALA A 53 34.12 68.38 -26.92
C ALA A 53 35.39 69.25 -26.96
N GLU A 54 36.27 69.11 -25.98
CA GLU A 54 37.56 69.83 -25.94
C GLU A 54 38.46 69.44 -27.12
N LEU A 55 38.64 68.14 -27.37
CA LEU A 55 39.46 67.64 -28.48
C LEU A 55 38.91 68.08 -29.84
N ASN A 56 37.59 68.09 -30.02
CA ASN A 56 36.98 68.64 -31.23
C ASN A 56 37.25 70.13 -31.39
N GLY A 57 37.24 70.90 -30.30
CA GLY A 57 37.64 72.30 -30.30
C GLY A 57 39.09 72.50 -30.76
N GLN A 58 40.03 71.73 -30.18
CA GLN A 58 41.44 71.76 -30.56
C GLN A 58 41.65 71.39 -32.04
N LEU A 59 40.94 70.37 -32.54
CA LEU A 59 41.01 69.96 -33.94
C LEU A 59 40.47 71.03 -34.90
N GLN A 60 39.43 71.77 -34.51
CA GLN A 60 38.94 72.90 -35.32
C GLN A 60 39.94 74.05 -35.37
N ILE A 61 40.60 74.37 -34.25
CA ILE A 61 41.66 75.40 -34.20
C ILE A 61 42.81 75.00 -35.13
N ALA A 62 43.33 73.77 -34.98
CA ALA A 62 44.42 73.27 -35.82
C ALA A 62 44.05 73.27 -37.32
N ARG A 63 42.81 72.90 -37.67
CA ARG A 63 42.33 72.97 -39.07
C ARG A 63 42.32 74.39 -39.63
N ARG A 64 41.91 75.38 -38.83
CA ARG A 64 41.93 76.80 -39.26
C ARG A 64 43.35 77.31 -39.44
N GLU A 65 44.26 76.93 -38.55
CA GLU A 65 45.68 77.30 -38.66
C GLU A 65 46.33 76.69 -39.90
N ILE A 66 46.10 75.40 -40.18
CA ILE A 66 46.60 74.74 -41.39
C ILE A 66 46.07 75.45 -42.65
N ALA A 67 44.78 75.77 -42.70
CA ALA A 67 44.20 76.49 -43.83
C ALA A 67 44.84 77.86 -44.03
N ALA A 68 45.06 78.63 -42.96
CA ALA A 68 45.71 79.94 -43.02
C ALA A 68 47.18 79.85 -43.47
N LEU A 69 47.93 78.86 -42.97
CA LEU A 69 49.32 78.62 -43.38
C LEU A 69 49.41 78.19 -44.85
N THR A 70 48.48 77.35 -45.31
CA THR A 70 48.41 76.90 -46.71
C THR A 70 48.18 78.07 -47.65
N GLN A 71 47.20 78.93 -47.34
CA GLN A 71 46.92 80.13 -48.14
C GLN A 71 48.12 81.08 -48.19
N ARG A 72 48.83 81.25 -47.06
CA ARG A 72 50.04 82.10 -47.02
C ARG A 72 51.17 81.54 -47.88
N LEU A 73 51.36 80.22 -47.89
CA LEU A 73 52.34 79.55 -48.73
C LEU A 73 51.99 79.66 -50.21
N GLU A 74 50.72 79.51 -50.58
CA GLU A 74 50.25 79.68 -51.96
C GLU A 74 50.55 81.08 -52.50
N THR A 75 50.26 82.12 -51.71
CA THR A 75 50.58 83.51 -52.09
C THR A 75 52.09 83.70 -52.28
N MET A 76 52.91 83.21 -51.36
CA MET A 76 54.37 83.29 -51.48
C MET A 76 54.92 82.53 -52.69
N ALA A 77 54.35 81.37 -53.01
CA ALA A 77 54.79 80.55 -54.14
C ALA A 77 54.42 81.19 -55.48
N ALA A 78 53.24 81.82 -55.58
CA ALA A 78 52.79 82.53 -56.77
C ALA A 78 53.70 83.72 -57.13
N GLU A 79 54.31 84.36 -56.13
CA GLU A 79 55.23 85.49 -56.31
C GLU A 79 56.64 85.07 -56.78
N GLN A 80 57.06 83.83 -56.51
CA GLN A 80 58.48 83.42 -56.63
C GLN A 80 58.80 82.55 -57.86
N PHE A 81 57.83 81.96 -58.58
CA PHE A 81 58.12 81.00 -59.66
C PHE A 81 57.27 81.19 -60.94
N PRO A 82 57.86 81.17 -62.17
CA PRO A 82 57.11 81.21 -63.44
C PRO A 82 56.26 79.95 -63.70
N GLN A 83 55.12 80.12 -64.37
CA GLN A 83 54.09 79.08 -64.64
C GLN A 83 54.62 77.78 -65.27
N SER A 84 55.62 77.84 -66.16
CA SER A 84 56.17 76.64 -66.83
C SER A 84 56.94 75.71 -65.88
N VAL A 85 57.69 76.26 -64.93
CA VAL A 85 58.42 75.49 -63.90
C VAL A 85 57.44 74.85 -62.90
N GLN A 86 56.29 75.48 -62.67
CA GLN A 86 55.22 74.93 -61.84
C GLN A 86 54.57 73.70 -62.49
N GLN A 87 54.33 73.72 -63.81
CA GLN A 87 53.75 72.59 -64.54
C GLN A 87 54.67 71.36 -64.58
N GLU A 88 55.97 71.56 -64.79
CA GLU A 88 56.92 70.43 -64.79
C GLU A 88 57.07 69.80 -63.40
N ARG A 89 57.10 70.63 -62.34
CA ARG A 89 57.06 70.14 -60.95
C ARG A 89 55.76 69.38 -60.67
N ALA A 90 54.61 69.89 -61.12
CA ALA A 90 53.32 69.24 -60.94
C ALA A 90 53.27 67.85 -61.62
N ALA A 91 53.82 67.72 -62.83
CA ALA A 91 53.90 66.43 -63.52
C ALA A 91 54.79 65.42 -62.79
N ARG A 92 55.96 65.84 -62.27
CA ARG A 92 56.84 64.98 -61.48
C ARG A 92 56.21 64.57 -60.15
N THR A 93 55.50 65.48 -59.49
CA THR A 93 54.76 65.15 -58.25
C THR A 93 53.62 64.18 -58.51
N LEU A 94 52.93 64.31 -59.66
CA LEU A 94 51.88 63.38 -60.05
C LEU A 94 52.45 61.98 -60.28
N GLN A 95 53.54 61.86 -61.04
CA GLN A 95 54.21 60.57 -61.25
C GLN A 95 54.70 59.95 -59.94
N GLN A 96 55.27 60.75 -59.04
CA GLN A 96 55.68 60.27 -57.72
C GLN A 96 54.48 59.81 -56.88
N ALA A 97 53.36 60.55 -56.92
CA ALA A 97 52.13 60.19 -56.23
C ALA A 97 51.50 58.92 -56.79
N GLU A 98 51.49 58.74 -58.12
CA GLU A 98 51.02 57.52 -58.79
C GLU A 98 51.88 56.30 -58.40
N ALA A 99 53.21 56.45 -58.42
CA ALA A 99 54.13 55.41 -57.98
C ALA A 99 53.89 55.03 -56.51
N GLN A 100 53.77 56.03 -55.62
CA GLN A 100 53.48 55.80 -54.20
C GLN A 100 52.09 55.16 -54.00
N ALA A 101 51.08 55.60 -54.74
CA ALA A 101 49.74 55.00 -54.67
C ALA A 101 49.76 53.53 -55.10
N SER A 102 50.47 53.20 -56.19
CA SER A 102 50.63 51.82 -56.65
C SER A 102 51.33 50.94 -55.60
N GLU A 103 52.35 51.48 -54.93
CA GLU A 103 53.06 50.77 -53.87
C GLU A 103 52.19 50.57 -52.63
N ILE A 104 51.38 51.57 -52.25
CA ILE A 104 50.42 51.46 -51.14
C ILE A 104 49.36 50.41 -51.46
N VAL A 105 48.81 50.41 -52.69
CA VAL A 105 47.82 49.41 -53.12
C VAL A 105 48.43 48.01 -53.11
N SER A 106 49.65 47.85 -53.63
CA SER A 106 50.35 46.56 -53.62
C SER A 106 50.62 46.06 -52.20
N ARG A 107 51.08 46.95 -51.29
CA ARG A 107 51.27 46.61 -49.87
C ARG A 107 49.95 46.28 -49.17
N ALA A 108 48.88 47.00 -49.47
CA ALA A 108 47.55 46.75 -48.93
C ALA A 108 46.98 45.41 -49.40
N GLN A 109 47.15 45.06 -50.68
CA GLN A 109 46.77 43.77 -51.24
C GLN A 109 47.54 42.62 -50.58
N ALA A 110 48.88 42.74 -50.48
CA ALA A 110 49.69 41.73 -49.81
C ALA A 110 49.31 41.55 -48.33
N ALA A 111 49.02 42.64 -47.62
CA ALA A 111 48.55 42.60 -46.25
C ALA A 111 47.15 41.95 -46.14
N ALA A 112 46.26 42.22 -47.09
CA ALA A 112 44.95 41.58 -47.15
C ALA A 112 45.08 40.07 -47.40
N ASP A 113 45.81 39.65 -48.44
CA ASP A 113 46.00 38.22 -48.76
C ASP A 113 46.58 37.44 -47.58
N HIS A 114 47.56 38.03 -46.89
CA HIS A 114 48.14 37.42 -45.69
C HIS A 114 47.15 37.37 -44.51
N ALA A 115 46.33 38.40 -44.30
CA ALA A 115 45.28 38.37 -43.28
C ALA A 115 44.20 37.33 -43.59
N TRP A 116 43.82 37.18 -44.86
CA TRP A 116 42.88 36.17 -45.33
C TRP A 116 43.41 34.76 -45.14
N SER A 117 44.66 34.50 -45.55
CA SER A 117 45.31 33.20 -45.36
C SER A 117 45.39 32.81 -43.88
N LYS A 118 45.74 33.76 -42.99
CA LYS A 118 45.73 33.52 -41.54
C LYS A 118 44.34 33.25 -40.99
N ALA A 119 43.32 33.96 -41.47
CA ALA A 119 41.94 33.73 -41.06
C ALA A 119 41.42 32.36 -41.51
N GLU A 120 41.80 31.91 -42.71
CA GLU A 120 41.48 30.58 -43.21
C GLU A 120 42.16 29.48 -42.41
N GLU A 121 43.44 29.62 -42.09
CA GLU A 121 44.18 28.67 -41.25
C GLU A 121 43.58 28.58 -39.83
N ALA A 122 43.28 29.73 -39.22
CA ALA A 122 42.61 29.78 -37.92
C ALA A 122 41.21 29.12 -37.97
N SER A 123 40.48 29.31 -39.06
CA SER A 123 39.17 28.69 -39.24
C SER A 123 39.27 27.18 -39.47
N ALA A 124 40.27 26.72 -40.22
CA ALA A 124 40.52 25.31 -40.48
C ALA A 124 40.91 24.56 -39.18
N THR A 125 41.83 25.12 -38.41
CA THR A 125 42.25 24.56 -37.10
C THR A 125 41.09 24.50 -36.11
N LEU A 126 40.24 25.54 -36.08
CA LEU A 126 39.04 25.54 -35.24
C LEU A 126 38.03 24.47 -35.66
N ARG A 127 37.76 24.31 -36.96
CA ARG A 127 36.88 23.26 -37.47
C ARG A 127 37.40 21.87 -37.13
N GLU A 128 38.69 21.63 -37.31
CA GLU A 128 39.31 20.34 -36.98
C GLU A 128 39.19 20.04 -35.48
N ARG A 129 39.42 21.04 -34.62
CA ARG A 129 39.24 20.90 -33.17
C ARG A 129 37.79 20.58 -32.79
N TYR A 130 36.81 21.24 -33.40
CA TYR A 130 35.39 20.95 -33.15
C TYR A 130 35.00 19.56 -33.65
N GLN A 131 35.49 19.13 -34.81
CA GLN A 131 35.24 17.78 -35.32
C GLN A 131 35.79 16.71 -34.37
N ARG A 132 37.02 16.90 -33.86
CA ARG A 132 37.59 16.02 -32.82
C ARG A 132 36.74 16.01 -31.56
N LEU A 133 36.34 17.17 -31.05
CA LEU A 133 35.50 17.27 -29.85
C LEU A 133 34.14 16.58 -30.02
N LEU A 134 33.50 16.75 -31.18
CA LEU A 134 32.23 16.08 -31.48
C LEU A 134 32.40 14.56 -31.59
N ALA A 135 33.49 14.09 -32.19
CA ALA A 135 33.80 12.67 -32.24
C ALA A 135 34.06 12.08 -30.84
N ASP A 136 34.78 12.81 -29.98
CA ASP A 136 35.04 12.42 -28.59
C ASP A 136 33.75 12.35 -27.78
N LEU A 137 32.87 13.35 -27.92
CA LEU A 137 31.57 13.36 -27.25
C LEU A 137 30.66 12.23 -27.76
N GLY A 138 30.72 11.94 -29.07
CA GLY A 138 30.03 10.78 -29.65
C GLY A 138 30.51 9.46 -29.04
N ARG A 139 31.83 9.26 -28.94
CA ARG A 139 32.42 8.05 -28.31
C ARG A 139 32.02 7.92 -26.84
N GLN A 140 32.13 9.00 -26.06
CA GLN A 140 31.73 9.00 -24.65
C GLN A 140 30.24 8.69 -24.47
N HIS A 141 29.39 9.18 -25.38
CA HIS A 141 27.96 8.88 -25.36
C HIS A 141 27.71 7.39 -25.63
N GLU A 142 28.36 6.81 -26.65
CA GLU A 142 28.25 5.39 -26.95
C GLU A 142 28.75 4.50 -25.80
N GLU A 143 29.88 4.84 -25.19
CA GLU A 143 30.43 4.15 -24.02
C GLU A 143 29.46 4.20 -22.84
N LEU A 144 28.96 5.39 -22.48
CA LEU A 144 28.00 5.55 -21.39
C LEU A 144 26.69 4.77 -21.65
N HIS A 145 26.20 4.79 -22.88
CA HIS A 145 25.02 4.00 -23.26
C HIS A 145 25.26 2.50 -23.16
N ALA A 146 26.43 2.02 -23.60
CA ALA A 146 26.80 0.61 -23.49
C ALA A 146 26.92 0.16 -22.03
N GLU A 147 27.57 0.97 -21.18
CA GLU A 147 27.65 0.74 -19.74
C GLU A 147 26.27 0.73 -19.09
N HIS A 148 25.42 1.70 -19.43
CA HIS A 148 24.05 1.77 -18.92
C HIS A 148 23.24 0.53 -19.29
N GLU A 149 23.28 0.11 -20.56
CA GLU A 149 22.62 -1.11 -21.03
C GLU A 149 23.16 -2.36 -20.33
N GLN A 150 24.46 -2.42 -20.07
CA GLN A 150 25.05 -3.53 -19.30
C GLN A 150 24.56 -3.54 -17.85
N VAL A 151 24.55 -2.39 -17.18
CA VAL A 151 24.04 -2.25 -15.80
C VAL A 151 22.56 -2.62 -15.74
N MET A 152 21.76 -2.14 -16.69
CA MET A 152 20.32 -2.44 -16.74
C MET A 152 20.05 -3.93 -17.02
N ARG A 153 20.82 -4.57 -17.91
CA ARG A 153 20.71 -6.02 -18.12
C ARG A 153 21.09 -6.81 -16.88
N SER A 154 22.18 -6.45 -16.21
CA SER A 154 22.61 -7.08 -14.97
C SER A 154 21.57 -6.93 -13.86
N ALA A 155 21.04 -5.72 -13.68
CA ALA A 155 20.00 -5.44 -12.69
C ALA A 155 18.71 -6.23 -12.99
N ARG A 156 18.28 -6.33 -14.25
CA ARG A 156 17.13 -7.15 -14.65
C ARG A 156 17.36 -8.63 -14.33
N SER A 157 18.51 -9.18 -14.69
CA SER A 157 18.88 -10.57 -14.36
C SER A 157 18.85 -10.83 -12.86
N GLN A 158 19.42 -9.91 -12.07
CA GLN A 158 19.46 -10.05 -10.61
C GLN A 158 18.05 -9.99 -10.00
N VAL A 159 17.17 -9.13 -10.51
CA VAL A 159 15.77 -9.07 -10.08
C VAL A 159 15.02 -10.35 -10.45
N GLU A 160 15.23 -10.89 -11.65
CA GLU A 160 14.65 -12.17 -12.08
C GLU A 160 15.11 -13.34 -11.20
N GLU A 161 16.40 -13.41 -10.88
CA GLU A 161 16.96 -14.40 -9.97
C GLU A 161 16.38 -14.26 -8.56
N MET A 162 16.36 -13.05 -8.01
CA MET A 162 15.85 -12.79 -6.66
C MET A 162 14.35 -13.10 -6.56
N THR A 163 13.56 -12.71 -7.57
CA THR A 163 12.11 -13.00 -7.60
C THR A 163 11.85 -14.49 -7.76
N THR A 164 12.63 -15.20 -8.58
CA THR A 164 12.53 -16.66 -8.73
C THR A 164 12.89 -17.36 -7.42
N ALA A 165 13.99 -16.98 -6.77
CA ALA A 165 14.41 -17.52 -5.49
C ALA A 165 13.39 -17.25 -4.37
N ALA A 166 12.85 -16.03 -4.30
CA ALA A 166 11.81 -15.67 -3.33
C ALA A 166 10.52 -16.47 -3.54
N ASN A 167 10.09 -16.66 -4.80
CA ASN A 167 8.93 -17.47 -5.13
C ASN A 167 9.15 -18.95 -4.77
N ALA A 168 10.33 -19.50 -5.05
CA ALA A 168 10.68 -20.87 -4.67
C ALA A 168 10.69 -21.04 -3.14
N GLN A 169 11.22 -20.07 -2.41
CA GLN A 169 11.24 -20.12 -0.95
C GLN A 169 9.83 -20.01 -0.36
N ARG A 170 8.98 -19.12 -0.91
CA ARG A 170 7.57 -19.02 -0.50
C ARG A 170 6.85 -20.36 -0.68
N ARG A 171 7.00 -21.00 -1.84
CA ARG A 171 6.40 -22.32 -2.11
C ARG A 171 6.87 -23.37 -1.11
N ARG A 172 8.16 -23.44 -0.79
CA ARG A 172 8.68 -24.38 0.21
C ARG A 172 8.08 -24.15 1.59
N ILE A 173 7.95 -22.89 2.01
CA ILE A 173 7.32 -22.55 3.31
C ILE A 173 5.84 -22.93 3.30
N ASP A 174 5.14 -22.67 2.20
CA ASP A 174 3.71 -23.02 2.06
C ASP A 174 3.51 -24.55 2.09
N GLU A 175 4.35 -25.31 1.38
CA GLU A 175 4.34 -26.77 1.39
C GLU A 175 4.64 -27.35 2.78
N GLN A 176 5.65 -26.81 3.48
CA GLN A 176 5.97 -27.22 4.86
C GLN A 176 4.82 -26.89 5.82
N ALA A 177 4.23 -25.70 5.72
CA ALA A 177 3.12 -25.29 6.55
C ALA A 177 1.88 -26.18 6.29
N GLN A 178 1.62 -26.56 5.04
CA GLN A 178 0.54 -27.48 4.71
C GLN A 178 0.80 -28.88 5.26
N ALA A 179 2.01 -29.41 5.11
CA ALA A 179 2.37 -30.72 5.64
C ALA A 179 2.23 -30.78 7.18
N GLU A 180 2.63 -29.73 7.89
CA GLU A 180 2.44 -29.63 9.34
C GLU A 180 0.96 -29.50 9.72
N ARG A 181 0.15 -28.72 8.98
CA ARG A 181 -1.31 -28.68 9.18
C ARG A 181 -1.94 -30.06 9.04
N ASP A 182 -1.61 -30.79 7.97
CA ASP A 182 -2.14 -32.13 7.70
C ASP A 182 -1.68 -33.15 8.75
N ARG A 183 -0.46 -32.98 9.29
CA ARG A 183 0.04 -33.79 10.41
C ARG A 183 -0.76 -33.52 11.68
N ILE A 184 -0.88 -32.26 12.08
CA ILE A 184 -1.62 -31.86 13.28
C ILE A 184 -3.08 -32.32 13.19
N GLU A 185 -3.72 -32.16 12.04
CA GLU A 185 -5.10 -32.61 11.83
C GLU A 185 -5.24 -34.13 11.98
N ARG A 186 -4.33 -34.93 11.41
CA ARG A 186 -4.34 -36.39 11.58
C ARG A 186 -4.12 -36.81 13.03
N GLU A 187 -3.17 -36.18 13.73
CA GLU A 187 -2.91 -36.46 15.15
C GLU A 187 -4.13 -36.09 16.02
N PHE A 188 -4.78 -34.96 15.73
CA PHE A 188 -5.99 -34.52 16.41
C PHE A 188 -7.16 -35.47 16.17
N GLN A 189 -7.41 -35.86 14.92
CA GLN A 189 -8.47 -36.82 14.57
C GLN A 189 -8.25 -38.17 15.25
N ALA A 190 -7.01 -38.67 15.27
CA ALA A 190 -6.67 -39.91 15.97
C ALA A 190 -6.91 -39.79 17.49
N SER A 191 -6.52 -38.68 18.11
CA SER A 191 -6.73 -38.41 19.53
C SER A 191 -8.23 -38.35 19.89
N ILE A 192 -9.03 -37.61 19.11
CA ILE A 192 -10.48 -37.52 19.30
C ILE A 192 -11.15 -38.87 19.05
N GLY A 193 -10.76 -39.59 18.00
CA GLY A 193 -11.26 -40.93 17.70
C GLY A 193 -11.00 -41.90 18.85
N SER A 194 -9.78 -41.94 19.37
CA SER A 194 -9.42 -42.73 20.55
C SER A 194 -10.23 -42.32 21.79
N ARG A 195 -10.43 -41.02 22.04
CA ARG A 195 -11.22 -40.53 23.17
C ARG A 195 -12.70 -40.91 23.05
N ARG A 196 -13.28 -40.80 21.84
CA ARG A 196 -14.65 -41.23 21.56
C ARG A 196 -14.81 -42.73 21.77
N ALA A 197 -13.92 -43.55 21.21
CA ALA A 197 -13.96 -45.00 21.40
C ALA A 197 -13.89 -45.43 22.87
N LYS A 198 -13.06 -44.75 23.69
CA LYS A 198 -13.02 -44.98 25.15
C LYS A 198 -14.34 -44.61 25.83
N LEU A 199 -14.91 -43.45 25.53
CA LEU A 199 -16.19 -43.02 26.09
C LEU A 199 -17.34 -43.96 25.67
N ASP A 200 -17.33 -44.41 24.41
CA ASP A 200 -18.33 -45.35 23.90
C ASP A 200 -18.21 -46.72 24.60
N ALA A 201 -16.98 -47.19 24.87
CA ALA A 201 -16.74 -48.40 25.64
C ALA A 201 -17.22 -48.28 27.09
N GLU A 202 -16.90 -47.18 27.78
CA GLU A 202 -17.37 -46.89 29.15
C GLU A 202 -18.91 -46.81 29.21
N LEU A 203 -19.54 -46.18 28.22
CA LEU A 203 -21.00 -46.12 28.13
C LEU A 203 -21.63 -47.49 27.87
N ALA A 204 -21.01 -48.32 27.02
CA ALA A 204 -21.48 -49.67 26.75
C ALA A 204 -21.36 -50.56 28.00
N GLU A 205 -20.24 -50.47 28.72
CA GLU A 205 -20.02 -51.18 29.99
C GLU A 205 -21.07 -50.78 31.04
N ARG A 206 -21.26 -49.48 31.27
CA ARG A 206 -22.29 -48.99 32.21
C ARG A 206 -23.70 -49.41 31.82
N LYS A 207 -24.02 -49.45 30.52
CA LYS A 207 -25.32 -49.94 30.04
C LYS A 207 -25.49 -51.42 30.31
N ALA A 208 -24.47 -52.23 30.03
CA ALA A 208 -24.50 -53.67 30.30
C ALA A 208 -24.65 -53.94 31.81
N GLU A 209 -23.90 -53.24 32.66
CA GLU A 209 -24.04 -53.33 34.12
C GLU A 209 -25.45 -52.94 34.58
N ALA A 210 -26.00 -51.84 34.07
CA ALA A 210 -27.34 -51.38 34.41
C ALA A 210 -28.43 -52.37 33.94
N GLU A 211 -28.28 -52.96 32.74
CA GLU A 211 -29.17 -53.99 32.22
C GLU A 211 -29.11 -55.26 33.07
N GLU A 212 -27.91 -55.69 33.49
CA GLU A 212 -27.74 -56.85 34.36
C GLU A 212 -28.40 -56.61 35.73
N GLN A 213 -28.15 -55.45 36.35
CA GLN A 213 -28.79 -55.06 37.61
C GLN A 213 -30.31 -55.01 37.48
N ALA A 214 -30.84 -54.41 36.42
CA ALA A 214 -32.27 -54.40 36.15
C ALA A 214 -32.84 -55.83 36.01
N GLN A 215 -32.16 -56.71 35.29
CA GLN A 215 -32.56 -58.12 35.16
C GLN A 215 -32.48 -58.88 36.50
N GLN A 216 -31.47 -58.62 37.33
CA GLN A 216 -31.37 -59.20 38.67
C GLN A 216 -32.51 -58.72 39.58
N LEU A 217 -32.84 -57.42 39.56
CA LEU A 217 -33.98 -56.85 40.29
C LEU A 217 -35.31 -57.44 39.83
N ILE A 218 -35.53 -57.57 38.52
CA ILE A 218 -36.74 -58.20 37.96
C ILE A 218 -36.82 -59.66 38.39
N ARG A 219 -35.73 -60.44 38.28
CA ARG A 219 -35.70 -61.84 38.72
C ARG A 219 -36.00 -61.97 40.21
N GLY A 220 -35.39 -61.13 41.04
CA GLY A 220 -35.66 -61.07 42.48
C GLY A 220 -37.13 -60.74 42.79
N ALA A 221 -37.69 -59.73 42.12
CA ALA A 221 -39.09 -59.33 42.28
C ALA A 221 -40.06 -60.44 41.84
N VAL A 222 -39.79 -61.12 40.71
CA VAL A 222 -40.59 -62.26 40.22
C VAL A 222 -40.51 -63.44 41.18
N HIS A 223 -39.31 -63.77 41.69
CA HIS A 223 -39.15 -64.82 42.69
C HIS A 223 -39.96 -64.53 43.95
N HIS A 224 -39.82 -63.32 44.51
CA HIS A 224 -40.56 -62.91 45.70
C HIS A 224 -42.08 -62.89 45.46
N ALA A 225 -42.55 -62.42 44.30
CA ALA A 225 -43.97 -62.47 43.93
C ALA A 225 -44.48 -63.92 43.86
N ASN A 226 -43.69 -64.84 43.28
CA ASN A 226 -44.04 -66.26 43.22
C ASN A 226 -44.09 -66.89 44.63
N GLU A 227 -43.16 -66.54 45.52
CA GLU A 227 -43.20 -66.97 46.92
C GLU A 227 -44.45 -66.45 47.65
N GLN A 228 -44.81 -65.18 47.44
CA GLN A 228 -46.03 -64.61 48.00
C GLN A 228 -47.29 -65.32 47.48
N ILE A 229 -47.37 -65.58 46.16
CA ILE A 229 -48.49 -66.34 45.56
C ILE A 229 -48.53 -67.76 46.12
N ALA A 230 -47.40 -68.44 46.24
CA ALA A 230 -47.33 -69.79 46.81
C ALA A 230 -47.78 -69.81 48.27
N ASN A 231 -47.37 -68.83 49.07
CA ASN A 231 -47.77 -68.70 50.47
C ASN A 231 -49.27 -68.37 50.59
N ALA A 232 -49.79 -67.44 49.78
CA ALA A 232 -51.21 -67.14 49.71
C ALA A 232 -52.04 -68.38 49.28
N ASN A 233 -51.56 -69.16 48.31
CA ASN A 233 -52.19 -70.41 47.90
C ASN A 233 -52.17 -71.48 49.01
N LYS A 234 -51.07 -71.59 49.78
CA LYS A 234 -51.02 -72.46 50.97
C LYS A 234 -52.06 -72.03 52.00
N GLN A 235 -52.15 -70.74 52.30
CA GLN A 235 -53.16 -70.20 53.21
C GLN A 235 -54.59 -70.43 52.71
N LEU A 236 -54.86 -70.20 51.42
CA LEU A 236 -56.14 -70.51 50.78
C LEU A 236 -56.47 -72.01 50.87
N ALA A 237 -55.50 -72.90 50.65
CA ALA A 237 -55.68 -74.34 50.81
C ALA A 237 -55.97 -74.74 52.25
N GLU A 238 -55.33 -74.10 53.24
CA GLU A 238 -55.66 -74.30 54.66
C GLU A 238 -57.06 -73.82 55.00
N ILE A 239 -57.46 -72.63 54.54
CA ILE A 239 -58.82 -72.10 54.72
C ILE A 239 -59.83 -73.04 54.08
N ALA A 240 -59.58 -73.51 52.85
CA ALA A 240 -60.44 -74.46 52.16
C ALA A 240 -60.55 -75.81 52.90
N ARG A 241 -59.44 -76.33 53.46
CA ARG A 241 -59.46 -77.53 54.32
C ARG A 241 -60.29 -77.31 55.58
N ARG A 242 -60.11 -76.18 56.27
CA ARG A 242 -60.91 -75.81 57.46
C ARG A 242 -62.38 -75.67 57.10
N ARG A 243 -62.71 -75.02 55.99
CA ARG A 243 -64.09 -74.91 55.48
C ARG A 243 -64.68 -76.28 55.15
N LYS A 244 -63.93 -77.18 54.51
CA LYS A 244 -64.37 -78.55 54.22
C LYS A 244 -64.58 -79.36 55.51
N ALA A 245 -63.70 -79.22 56.50
CA ALA A 245 -63.87 -79.82 57.81
C ALA A 245 -65.11 -79.26 58.51
N ALA A 246 -65.30 -77.94 58.53
CA ALA A 246 -66.47 -77.28 59.09
C ALA A 246 -67.77 -77.71 58.38
N ALA A 247 -67.77 -77.78 57.04
CA ALA A 247 -68.89 -78.30 56.27
C ALA A 247 -69.17 -79.77 56.58
N LYS A 248 -68.14 -80.59 56.80
CA LYS A 248 -68.30 -81.98 57.25
C LYS A 248 -68.88 -82.06 58.67
N HIS A 249 -68.41 -81.22 59.60
CA HIS A 249 -68.96 -81.12 60.96
C HIS A 249 -70.41 -80.65 60.95
N LEU A 250 -70.74 -79.64 60.14
CA LEU A 250 -72.11 -79.16 59.95
C LEU A 250 -72.98 -80.24 59.31
N SER A 251 -72.51 -80.94 58.26
CA SER A 251 -73.25 -82.06 57.66
C SER A 251 -73.45 -83.21 58.63
N GLY A 252 -72.46 -83.50 59.48
CA GLY A 252 -72.58 -84.49 60.56
C GLY A 252 -73.58 -84.05 61.62
N ALA A 253 -73.58 -82.76 61.97
CA ALA A 253 -74.55 -82.17 62.88
C ALA A 253 -75.97 -82.13 62.28
N THR A 254 -76.15 -81.80 60.99
CA THR A 254 -77.46 -81.89 60.33
C THR A 254 -77.91 -83.34 60.13
N THR A 255 -77.01 -84.30 59.91
CA THR A 255 -77.40 -85.73 59.88
C THR A 255 -77.82 -86.21 61.27
N LEU A 256 -77.16 -85.74 62.34
CA LEU A 256 -77.58 -85.99 63.72
C LEU A 256 -78.89 -85.26 64.07
N LEU A 257 -79.11 -84.06 63.53
CA LEU A 257 -80.36 -83.33 63.68
C LEU A 257 -81.49 -83.96 62.87
N ASP A 258 -81.27 -84.44 61.65
CA ASP A 258 -82.26 -85.21 60.85
C ASP A 258 -82.56 -86.58 61.50
N GLN A 259 -81.56 -87.21 62.12
CA GLN A 259 -81.78 -88.41 62.94
C GLN A 259 -82.56 -88.12 64.23
N SER A 260 -82.54 -86.88 64.73
CA SER A 260 -83.38 -86.44 65.86
C SER A 260 -84.73 -85.84 65.45
N ALA A 261 -84.83 -85.26 64.25
CA ALA A 261 -86.03 -84.64 63.70
C ALA A 261 -86.99 -85.68 63.10
N ASN A 262 -86.51 -86.87 62.74
CA ASN A 262 -87.37 -88.01 62.41
C ASN A 262 -87.93 -88.76 63.64
N LEU A 263 -87.73 -88.24 64.87
CA LEU A 263 -88.32 -88.83 66.08
C LEU A 263 -89.50 -88.05 66.65
N PHE A 264 -89.80 -86.82 66.22
CA PHE A 264 -90.97 -86.07 66.67
C PHE A 264 -91.42 -85.00 65.66
N ASP A 265 -92.71 -85.01 65.33
CA ASP A 265 -93.45 -83.94 64.65
C ASP A 265 -94.93 -84.03 65.09
N PRO A 266 -95.79 -82.99 65.00
CA PRO A 266 -95.62 -81.52 65.08
C PRO A 266 -96.54 -80.90 66.17
N VAL A 267 -96.37 -79.61 66.53
CA VAL A 267 -97.51 -78.73 66.89
C VAL A 267 -97.20 -77.25 66.55
N ASP A 268 -98.13 -76.64 65.81
CA ASP A 268 -98.29 -75.22 65.50
C ASP A 268 -98.51 -74.32 66.74
N GLU A 269 -98.03 -73.08 66.72
CA GLU A 269 -98.87 -71.86 66.84
C GLU A 269 -98.05 -70.55 66.83
N GLU A 270 -98.76 -69.48 66.52
CA GLU A 270 -98.38 -68.13 66.10
C GLU A 270 -97.69 -67.23 67.13
N ALA A 271 -97.21 -66.09 66.62
CA ALA A 271 -97.36 -64.73 67.18
C ALA A 271 -96.05 -63.94 67.43
N ASP A 272 -95.80 -63.01 66.49
CA ASP A 272 -95.69 -61.56 66.72
C ASP A 272 -94.52 -60.92 67.50
N LEU A 273 -93.96 -59.89 66.81
CA LEU A 273 -93.49 -58.59 67.32
C LEU A 273 -92.19 -58.62 68.16
N THR A 274 -91.17 -57.77 67.98
CA THR A 274 -91.04 -56.38 67.52
C THR A 274 -89.54 -56.14 67.20
N THR A 275 -89.19 -55.44 66.11
CA THR A 275 -88.85 -54.00 66.06
C THR A 275 -87.54 -53.68 66.81
N ILE A 276 -86.48 -53.11 66.23
CA ILE A 276 -86.33 -51.70 65.79
C ILE A 276 -84.92 -51.59 65.15
N GLU A 277 -84.83 -51.15 63.89
CA GLU A 277 -84.29 -49.85 63.42
C GLU A 277 -82.83 -49.58 63.80
N GLY A 278 -81.99 -48.92 62.99
CA GLY A 278 -82.16 -48.10 61.80
C GLY A 278 -80.74 -47.67 61.42
N GLY A 279 -80.41 -47.50 60.16
CA GLY A 279 -80.70 -46.29 59.41
C GLY A 279 -79.35 -45.77 58.89
N ASP A 280 -79.08 -45.90 57.59
CA ASP A 280 -79.32 -44.86 56.57
C ASP A 280 -78.22 -43.78 56.64
N LYS A 281 -77.17 -43.90 55.79
CA LYS A 281 -76.91 -43.09 54.57
C LYS A 281 -76.39 -41.66 54.87
N PRO A 282 -75.95 -40.83 53.90
CA PRO A 282 -75.47 -41.06 52.52
C PRO A 282 -74.12 -40.33 52.18
N VAL A 283 -73.65 -40.60 50.95
CA VAL A 283 -72.79 -39.90 49.93
C VAL A 283 -72.66 -38.35 50.00
N PRO A 284 -71.96 -37.59 49.10
CA PRO A 284 -70.73 -37.73 48.26
C PRO A 284 -69.74 -36.51 48.35
N SER A 285 -68.66 -36.52 47.54
CA SER A 285 -68.17 -35.40 46.68
C SER A 285 -66.67 -35.01 46.76
N GLU A 286 -65.99 -35.29 45.64
CA GLU A 286 -65.13 -34.38 44.84
C GLU A 286 -63.74 -33.85 45.31
N LEU A 287 -62.95 -33.58 44.24
CA LEU A 287 -61.72 -32.77 44.08
C LEU A 287 -60.36 -33.42 44.40
N ARG A 288 -59.52 -33.62 43.38
CA ARG A 288 -58.56 -32.60 42.88
C ARG A 288 -57.46 -33.21 41.97
N GLU A 289 -57.36 -32.70 40.74
CA GLU A 289 -56.19 -32.85 39.87
C GLU A 289 -55.00 -31.98 40.34
N PRO A 290 -53.76 -32.28 39.91
CA PRO A 290 -52.78 -31.23 39.66
C PRO A 290 -52.27 -31.24 38.21
N GLN A 291 -52.16 -30.04 37.63
CA GLN A 291 -51.60 -29.75 36.30
C GLN A 291 -50.06 -29.89 36.24
N PRO A 292 -49.48 -30.12 35.04
CA PRO A 292 -48.05 -30.11 34.79
C PRO A 292 -47.51 -28.71 34.45
N SER A 293 -46.31 -28.40 34.94
CA SER A 293 -45.50 -27.25 34.54
C SER A 293 -44.72 -27.55 33.25
N ASN A 294 -44.87 -26.67 32.27
CA ASN A 294 -44.25 -26.74 30.94
C ASN A 294 -42.85 -26.09 30.94
N PRO A 295 -41.94 -26.46 30.02
CA PRO A 295 -40.62 -25.86 29.89
C PRO A 295 -40.55 -24.79 28.77
N ARG A 296 -39.69 -23.79 28.95
CA ARG A 296 -38.93 -23.13 27.88
C ARG A 296 -37.74 -22.36 28.47
#